data_AF-A0A6V7H0Y2-F1
#
_entry.id   AF-A0A6V7H0Y2-F1
#
_cell.length_a   1.000
_cell.length_b   1.000
_cell.length_c   1.000
_cell.angle_alpha   90.00
_cell.angle_beta   90.00
_cell.angle_gamma   90.00
#
_symmetry.space_group_name_H-M   'P 1'
#
loop_
_entity.id
_entity.type
_entity.pdbx_description
1 polymer ?
#
loop_
_entity_poly.entity_id
_entity_poly.type
_entity_poly.pdbx_seq_one_letter_code
_entity_poly.pdbx_strand_id
1 'polypeptide(L)'
;SSINQHGTTGPKTPVGVSRNKSERERKIGHRRVGVGGEITYKKIQTTQIMGSIQLGIQHAVGGLASKPERDLLMQDFMTVETTNFPSEGSNHTPAHHFSEFKFKNYAPIAFRYFRDLFGIQPDDFLMSMCSAPLRELSNPGASGSIFYLTDDDEFIIKTVQHKEGEFLQTLLPGYYMNLNQNPRTLLPKFFGLYCYRCNSKNVRLVAMNNLLPSSVKLHQKYDLKGSTYKRKASKSERSKSSPTYKDLDFMEHHPEGIFLEADTYSALVKTIQRDCRVLESFKIMDYSLLVGIHNLDQAAREKAEQRLSASAEEEIGEVGGESAAFTQAEREREREDRIGASALNRSRSINRQRLVAHSTAMESIQAESEPIDEEDDVP
;
A
#
# COMPACT_ATOMS: atom_id res chain seq x y z
N SER A 1 41.85 -32.43 -68.07
CA SER A 1 41.27 -31.71 -69.21
C SER A 1 40.06 -30.95 -68.71
N SER A 2 40.26 -29.70 -68.26
CA SER A 2 39.86 -28.47 -69.00
C SER A 2 38.42 -28.06 -68.65
N ILE A 3 37.99 -26.82 -68.34
CA ILE A 3 38.59 -25.48 -68.17
C ILE A 3 37.42 -24.57 -67.67
N ASN A 4 37.69 -23.59 -66.78
CA ASN A 4 37.08 -22.24 -66.57
C ASN A 4 35.55 -22.06 -66.31
N GLN A 5 35.05 -21.03 -65.59
CA GLN A 5 35.52 -19.64 -65.47
C GLN A 5 34.95 -18.87 -64.24
N HIS A 6 35.55 -17.71 -63.98
CA HIS A 6 35.52 -16.79 -62.83
C HIS A 6 34.23 -16.00 -62.50
N GLY A 7 34.19 -15.48 -61.26
CA GLY A 7 33.51 -14.23 -60.89
C GLY A 7 33.99 -13.67 -59.53
N THR A 8 34.65 -12.51 -59.55
CA THR A 8 35.12 -11.71 -58.39
C THR A 8 34.23 -10.46 -58.19
N THR A 9 33.93 -10.07 -56.94
CA THR A 9 33.62 -8.70 -56.43
C THR A 9 33.38 -8.83 -54.91
N GLY A 10 34.17 -8.25 -53.99
CA GLY A 10 34.20 -6.85 -53.57
C GLY A 10 34.07 -6.80 -52.01
N PRO A 11 34.74 -5.89 -51.27
CA PRO A 11 34.91 -6.00 -49.82
C PRO A 11 33.69 -5.48 -49.03
N LYS A 12 33.29 -6.22 -47.98
CA LYS A 12 32.23 -5.84 -47.05
C LYS A 12 32.73 -4.79 -46.05
N THR A 13 32.22 -3.57 -46.15
CA THR A 13 32.28 -2.54 -45.09
C THR A 13 31.23 -2.83 -44.01
N PRO A 14 31.57 -2.76 -42.70
CA PRO A 14 30.57 -2.77 -41.65
C PRO A 14 30.18 -1.32 -41.32
N VAL A 15 29.03 -0.87 -41.82
CA VAL A 15 28.43 0.39 -41.35
C VAL A 15 27.75 0.13 -40.01
N GLY A 16 28.43 0.52 -38.94
CA GLY A 16 27.86 0.63 -37.61
C GLY A 16 26.77 1.70 -37.59
N VAL A 17 25.52 1.28 -37.44
CA VAL A 17 24.44 2.17 -37.00
C VAL A 17 24.27 1.93 -35.50
N SER A 18 24.96 2.74 -34.70
CA SER A 18 24.74 2.85 -33.27
C SER A 18 23.35 3.47 -33.05
N ARG A 19 22.31 2.62 -32.94
CA ARG A 19 20.97 3.05 -32.56
C ARG A 19 21.01 3.51 -31.10
N ASN A 20 20.82 4.81 -30.89
CA ASN A 20 20.61 5.45 -29.59
C ASN A 20 19.73 4.60 -28.67
N LYS A 21 20.28 4.21 -27.52
CA LYS A 21 19.70 3.26 -26.56
C LYS A 21 18.91 3.96 -25.43
N SER A 22 18.42 5.18 -25.65
CA SER A 22 17.92 6.04 -24.56
C SER A 22 16.41 6.25 -24.45
N GLU A 23 15.57 5.80 -25.39
CA GLU A 23 14.11 6.00 -25.30
C GLU A 23 13.33 4.72 -25.58
N ARG A 24 13.43 3.72 -24.69
CA ARG A 24 12.57 2.54 -24.74
C ARG A 24 11.68 2.49 -23.52
N GLU A 25 10.39 2.27 -23.76
CA GLU A 25 9.36 1.92 -22.78
C GLU A 25 9.92 0.96 -21.72
N ARG A 26 9.85 1.35 -20.44
CA ARG A 26 10.33 0.50 -19.35
C ARG A 26 9.22 -0.47 -18.96
N LYS A 27 9.45 -1.77 -19.17
CA LYS A 27 8.48 -2.83 -18.86
C LYS A 27 8.98 -3.71 -17.73
N ILE A 28 8.15 -3.92 -16.71
CA ILE A 28 8.39 -4.86 -15.61
C ILE A 28 7.10 -5.67 -15.41
N GLY A 29 7.15 -6.98 -15.69
CA GLY A 29 5.97 -7.84 -15.64
C GLY A 29 4.85 -7.33 -16.57
N HIS A 30 3.69 -7.02 -15.99
CA HIS A 30 2.54 -6.44 -16.68
C HIS A 30 2.51 -4.91 -16.70
N ARG A 31 3.37 -4.25 -15.92
CA ARG A 31 3.49 -2.80 -15.81
C ARG A 31 4.42 -2.24 -16.89
N ARG A 32 4.04 -1.10 -17.44
CA ARG A 32 4.77 -0.37 -18.48
C ARG A 32 4.79 1.12 -18.14
N VAL A 33 5.93 1.76 -18.34
CA VAL A 33 6.08 3.22 -18.25
C VAL A 33 6.45 3.74 -19.63
N GLY A 34 5.54 4.53 -20.20
CA GLY A 34 5.73 5.23 -21.48
C GLY A 34 6.75 6.37 -21.36
N VAL A 35 7.18 6.91 -22.49
CA VAL A 35 8.17 8.00 -22.55
C VAL A 35 7.63 9.28 -21.90
N GLY A 36 6.32 9.54 -22.00
CA GLY A 36 5.64 10.67 -21.36
C GLY A 36 5.27 10.47 -19.88
N GLY A 37 5.79 9.43 -19.22
CA GLY A 37 5.47 9.14 -17.81
C GLY A 37 4.14 8.42 -17.59
N GLU A 38 3.33 8.24 -18.62
CA GLU A 38 2.10 7.44 -18.55
C GLU A 38 2.40 5.99 -18.12
N ILE A 39 1.60 5.51 -17.17
CA ILE A 39 1.77 4.17 -16.61
C ILE A 39 0.59 3.32 -17.07
N THR A 40 0.89 2.13 -17.57
CA THR A 40 -0.15 1.15 -17.93
C THR A 40 0.12 -0.20 -17.28
N TYR A 41 -0.95 -0.94 -17.02
CA TYR A 41 -0.88 -2.32 -16.55
C TYR A 41 -1.82 -3.19 -17.37
N LYS A 42 -1.25 -4.27 -17.93
CA LYS A 42 -1.93 -5.08 -18.95
C LYS A 42 -2.45 -4.23 -20.12
N LYS A 43 -1.74 -3.14 -20.45
CA LYS A 43 -2.07 -2.14 -21.48
C LYS A 43 -3.29 -1.26 -21.19
N ILE A 44 -3.74 -1.20 -19.94
CA ILE A 44 -4.80 -0.29 -19.48
C ILE A 44 -4.12 0.81 -18.66
N GLN A 45 -4.49 2.08 -18.88
CA GLN A 45 -3.95 3.19 -18.09
C GLN A 45 -4.28 3.01 -16.61
N THR A 46 -3.30 3.26 -15.73
CA THR A 46 -3.49 3.03 -14.29
C THR A 46 -4.51 3.97 -13.68
N THR A 47 -4.64 5.20 -14.20
CA THR A 47 -5.69 6.16 -13.83
C THR A 47 -7.09 5.63 -14.10
N GLN A 48 -7.30 4.97 -15.24
CA GLN A 48 -8.57 4.31 -15.54
C GLN A 48 -8.84 3.14 -14.60
N ILE A 49 -7.82 2.33 -14.29
CA ILE A 49 -7.94 1.23 -13.33
C ILE A 49 -8.35 1.80 -11.96
N MET A 50 -7.65 2.84 -11.48
CA MET A 50 -7.90 3.49 -10.18
C MET A 50 -9.36 3.96 -10.06
N GLY A 51 -9.84 4.79 -10.98
CA GLY A 51 -11.23 5.28 -10.90
C GLY A 51 -12.28 4.18 -11.04
N SER A 52 -12.05 3.21 -11.93
CA SER A 52 -12.98 2.07 -12.10
C SER A 52 -13.06 1.19 -10.86
N ILE A 53 -11.93 0.98 -10.16
CA ILE A 53 -11.92 0.13 -8.95
C ILE A 53 -12.55 0.86 -7.77
N GLN A 54 -12.38 2.18 -7.64
CA GLN A 54 -13.07 2.96 -6.62
C GLN A 54 -14.59 2.89 -6.82
N LEU A 55 -15.07 3.05 -8.05
CA LEU A 55 -16.49 2.91 -8.38
C LEU A 55 -17.02 1.50 -8.06
N GLY A 56 -16.26 0.46 -8.42
CA GLY A 56 -16.60 -0.93 -8.14
C GLY A 56 -16.65 -1.25 -6.65
N ILE A 57 -15.68 -0.77 -5.86
CA ILE A 57 -15.64 -0.94 -4.40
C ILE A 57 -16.80 -0.21 -3.75
N GLN A 58 -17.07 1.04 -4.16
CA GLN A 58 -18.16 1.85 -3.64
C GLN A 58 -19.51 1.14 -3.79
N HIS A 59 -19.79 0.62 -4.99
CA HIS A 59 -21.02 -0.14 -5.24
C HIS A 59 -21.04 -1.46 -4.46
N ALA A 60 -19.95 -2.22 -4.47
CA ALA A 60 -19.91 -3.55 -3.86
C ALA A 60 -20.03 -3.51 -2.33
N VAL A 61 -19.35 -2.57 -1.68
CA VAL A 61 -19.40 -2.42 -0.22
C VAL A 61 -20.67 -1.66 0.19
N GLY A 62 -21.05 -0.61 -0.53
CA GLY A 62 -22.28 0.15 -0.23
C GLY A 62 -23.54 -0.72 -0.35
N GLY A 63 -23.65 -1.54 -1.39
CA GLY A 63 -24.75 -2.48 -1.54
C GLY A 63 -24.72 -3.65 -0.55
N LEU A 64 -23.56 -3.94 0.05
CA LEU A 64 -23.44 -4.95 1.10
C LEU A 64 -23.85 -4.41 2.47
N ALA A 65 -23.62 -3.12 2.74
CA ALA A 65 -23.98 -2.46 4.00
C ALA A 65 -25.50 -2.50 4.26
N SER A 66 -26.32 -2.54 3.20
CA SER A 66 -27.78 -2.70 3.33
C SER A 66 -28.24 -4.15 3.58
N LYS A 67 -27.35 -5.15 3.46
CA LYS A 67 -27.72 -6.56 3.73
C LYS A 67 -27.59 -6.83 5.23
N PRO A 68 -28.55 -7.55 5.84
CA PRO A 68 -28.50 -7.85 7.27
C PRO A 68 -27.22 -8.61 7.64
N GLU A 69 -26.81 -8.42 8.89
CA GLU A 69 -25.73 -9.18 9.49
C GLU A 69 -26.17 -10.63 9.74
N ARG A 70 -25.22 -11.53 9.58
CA ARG A 70 -25.38 -12.97 9.82
C ARG A 70 -24.02 -13.62 9.96
N ASP A 71 -24.02 -14.80 10.57
CA ASP A 71 -22.81 -15.60 10.72
C ASP A 71 -22.19 -15.99 9.38
N LEU A 72 -20.87 -16.13 9.41
CA LEU A 72 -20.05 -16.52 8.28
C LEU A 72 -20.10 -18.05 8.09
N LEU A 73 -20.50 -18.48 6.90
CA LEU A 73 -20.59 -19.89 6.53
C LEU A 73 -19.44 -20.27 5.59
N MET A 74 -19.08 -21.55 5.56
CA MET A 74 -17.98 -22.05 4.71
C MET A 74 -18.18 -21.73 3.21
N GLN A 75 -19.44 -21.74 2.75
CA GLN A 75 -19.80 -21.39 1.37
C GLN A 75 -19.51 -19.92 1.00
N ASP A 76 -19.47 -19.02 2.00
CA ASP A 76 -19.24 -17.60 1.76
C ASP A 76 -17.83 -17.31 1.26
N PHE A 77 -16.84 -18.12 1.67
CA PHE A 77 -15.45 -17.99 1.20
C PHE A 77 -15.29 -18.23 -0.30
N MET A 78 -16.20 -19.02 -0.90
CA MET A 78 -16.16 -19.35 -2.33
C MET A 78 -17.07 -18.44 -3.18
N THR A 79 -17.90 -17.61 -2.54
CA THR A 79 -18.85 -16.75 -3.24
C THR A 79 -18.14 -15.68 -4.06
N VAL A 80 -18.63 -15.43 -5.28
CA VAL A 80 -18.14 -14.34 -6.15
C VAL A 80 -19.32 -13.61 -6.75
N GLU A 81 -19.51 -12.36 -6.35
CA GLU A 81 -20.53 -11.48 -6.95
C GLU A 81 -19.91 -10.74 -8.15
N THR A 82 -20.64 -10.65 -9.26
CA THR A 82 -20.19 -9.93 -10.47
C THR A 82 -21.18 -8.84 -10.85
N THR A 83 -20.68 -7.64 -11.07
CA THR A 83 -21.46 -6.47 -11.47
C THR A 83 -20.92 -5.90 -12.76
N ASN A 84 -21.82 -5.47 -13.67
CA ASN A 84 -21.44 -4.83 -14.92
C ASN A 84 -21.57 -3.31 -14.78
N PHE A 85 -20.57 -2.59 -15.30
CA PHE A 85 -20.49 -1.14 -15.32
C PHE A 85 -20.37 -0.69 -16.78
N PRO A 86 -21.50 -0.54 -17.50
CA PRO A 86 -21.54 0.09 -18.81
C PRO A 86 -21.31 1.60 -18.67
N SER A 87 -20.67 2.22 -19.66
CA SER A 87 -20.30 3.65 -19.59
C SER A 87 -21.52 4.58 -19.54
N GLU A 88 -22.61 4.18 -20.19
CA GLU A 88 -23.90 4.89 -20.15
C GLU A 88 -24.68 4.70 -18.85
N GLY A 89 -24.22 3.82 -17.95
CA GLY A 89 -24.91 3.46 -16.73
C GLY A 89 -26.03 2.43 -16.94
N SER A 90 -26.65 2.03 -15.84
CA SER A 90 -27.77 1.09 -15.82
C SER A 90 -28.72 1.40 -14.65
N ASN A 91 -29.77 0.60 -14.49
CA ASN A 91 -30.67 0.70 -13.33
C ASN A 91 -29.98 0.40 -11.99
N HIS A 92 -28.81 -0.23 -12.01
CA HIS A 92 -28.08 -0.65 -10.81
C HIS A 92 -26.74 0.04 -10.64
N THR A 93 -26.15 0.55 -11.72
CA THR A 93 -24.81 1.16 -11.71
C THR A 93 -24.85 2.54 -12.36
N PRO A 94 -24.17 3.55 -11.81
CA PRO A 94 -24.20 4.90 -12.35
C PRO A 94 -23.43 4.99 -13.67
N ALA A 95 -23.78 5.98 -14.50
CA ALA A 95 -23.03 6.33 -15.70
C ALA A 95 -21.63 6.86 -15.33
N HIS A 96 -20.64 6.62 -16.18
CA HIS A 96 -19.26 7.01 -15.92
C HIS A 96 -18.43 7.20 -17.20
N HIS A 97 -17.32 7.92 -17.10
CA HIS A 97 -16.45 8.22 -18.24
C HIS A 97 -15.37 7.16 -18.53
N PHE A 98 -15.25 6.13 -17.69
CA PHE A 98 -14.32 5.01 -17.93
C PHE A 98 -14.85 4.06 -19.02
N SER A 99 -13.97 3.28 -19.65
CA SER A 99 -14.43 2.19 -20.52
C SER A 99 -15.26 1.20 -19.73
N GLU A 100 -16.22 0.57 -20.41
CA GLU A 100 -17.05 -0.47 -19.82
C GLU A 100 -16.22 -1.57 -19.15
N PHE A 101 -16.66 -1.99 -17.97
CA PHE A 101 -15.96 -3.02 -17.22
C PHE A 101 -16.92 -3.92 -16.44
N LYS A 102 -16.40 -5.07 -16.05
CA LYS A 102 -17.04 -5.95 -15.07
C LYS A 102 -16.22 -5.93 -13.80
N PHE A 103 -16.89 -5.82 -12.67
CA PHE A 103 -16.28 -5.86 -11.35
C PHE A 103 -16.69 -7.16 -10.65
N LYS A 104 -15.72 -7.91 -10.15
CA LYS A 104 -15.99 -9.10 -9.33
C LYS A 104 -15.57 -8.84 -7.91
N ASN A 105 -16.47 -9.10 -6.97
CA ASN A 105 -16.24 -9.04 -5.53
C ASN A 105 -16.18 -10.48 -4.99
N TYR A 106 -15.03 -10.88 -4.47
CA TYR A 106 -14.79 -12.24 -3.96
C TYR A 106 -15.07 -12.28 -2.46
N ALA A 107 -15.75 -13.33 -2.00
CA ALA A 107 -16.08 -13.59 -0.60
C ALA A 107 -16.61 -12.35 0.17
N PRO A 108 -17.64 -11.64 -0.34
CA PRO A 108 -18.10 -10.36 0.21
C PRO A 108 -18.39 -10.41 1.70
N ILE A 109 -19.07 -11.48 2.17
CA ILE A 109 -19.44 -11.65 3.57
C ILE A 109 -18.20 -11.92 4.44
N ALA A 110 -17.23 -12.69 3.96
CA ALA A 110 -15.99 -12.94 4.68
C ALA A 110 -15.17 -11.66 4.87
N PHE A 111 -15.05 -10.82 3.83
CA PHE A 111 -14.33 -9.54 3.94
C PHE A 111 -15.12 -8.46 4.69
N ARG A 112 -16.44 -8.56 4.80
CA ARG A 112 -17.20 -7.78 5.80
C ARG A 112 -16.78 -8.20 7.21
N TYR A 113 -16.91 -9.49 7.54
CA TYR A 113 -16.48 -10.03 8.83
C TYR A 113 -15.05 -9.65 9.21
N PHE A 114 -14.08 -9.76 8.28
CA PHE A 114 -12.70 -9.38 8.56
C PHE A 114 -12.54 -7.89 8.83
N ARG A 115 -13.27 -7.02 8.13
CA ARG A 115 -13.24 -5.57 8.42
C ARG A 115 -13.82 -5.27 9.80
N ASP A 116 -14.93 -5.91 10.14
CA ASP A 116 -15.58 -5.77 11.46
C ASP A 116 -14.63 -6.21 12.59
N LEU A 117 -13.94 -7.34 12.42
CA LEU A 117 -12.94 -7.84 13.38
C LEU A 117 -11.79 -6.84 13.63
N PHE A 118 -11.44 -6.03 12.62
CA PHE A 118 -10.41 -4.99 12.75
C PHE A 118 -10.97 -3.60 13.06
N GLY A 119 -12.26 -3.52 13.42
CA GLY A 119 -12.93 -2.27 13.81
C GLY A 119 -13.20 -1.30 12.66
N ILE A 120 -13.17 -1.77 11.41
CA ILE A 120 -13.30 -0.91 10.23
C ILE A 120 -14.77 -0.82 9.82
N GLN A 121 -15.39 0.31 10.14
CA GLN A 121 -16.78 0.57 9.72
C GLN A 121 -16.90 0.68 8.19
N PRO A 122 -18.03 0.24 7.60
CA PRO A 122 -18.24 0.32 6.16
C PRO A 122 -18.08 1.73 5.60
N ASP A 123 -18.62 2.73 6.30
CA ASP A 123 -18.56 4.13 5.88
C ASP A 123 -17.14 4.68 5.91
N ASP A 124 -16.37 4.39 6.96
CA ASP A 124 -14.95 4.78 7.05
C ASP A 124 -14.12 4.14 5.95
N PHE A 125 -14.36 2.86 5.67
CA PHE A 125 -13.70 2.15 4.58
C PHE A 125 -14.01 2.79 3.22
N LEU A 126 -15.29 3.12 2.98
CA LEU A 126 -15.73 3.75 1.74
C LEU A 126 -15.20 5.17 1.58
N MET A 127 -15.20 5.96 2.67
CA MET A 127 -14.62 7.30 2.67
C MET A 127 -13.13 7.22 2.31
N SER A 128 -12.36 6.42 3.03
CA SER A 128 -10.93 6.25 2.77
C SER A 128 -10.62 5.75 1.34
N MET A 129 -11.36 4.75 0.86
CA MET A 129 -11.12 4.11 -0.44
C MET A 129 -11.62 4.92 -1.64
N CYS A 130 -12.68 5.70 -1.49
CA CYS A 130 -13.45 6.22 -2.63
C CYS A 130 -13.65 7.74 -2.62
N SER A 131 -13.47 8.46 -1.50
CA SER A 131 -13.76 9.91 -1.45
C SER A 131 -12.68 10.79 -2.09
N ALA A 132 -11.46 10.26 -2.27
CA ALA A 132 -10.34 10.97 -2.86
C ALA A 132 -9.58 10.06 -3.85
N PRO A 133 -8.89 10.61 -4.87
CA PRO A 133 -8.10 9.81 -5.79
C PRO A 133 -6.99 9.02 -5.08
N LEU A 134 -6.84 7.75 -5.47
CA LEU A 134 -5.75 6.91 -4.97
C LEU A 134 -4.39 7.40 -5.46
N ARG A 135 -3.35 7.25 -4.63
CA ARG A 135 -1.96 7.57 -4.97
C ARG A 135 -1.23 6.31 -5.47
N GLU A 136 -0.72 6.33 -6.70
CA GLU A 136 0.12 5.23 -7.21
C GLU A 136 1.53 5.30 -6.60
N LEU A 137 1.98 4.21 -6.00
CA LEU A 137 3.36 4.08 -5.53
C LEU A 137 4.28 3.70 -6.68
N SER A 138 5.36 4.47 -6.82
CA SER A 138 6.36 4.33 -7.90
C SER A 138 7.27 3.11 -7.77
N ASN A 139 7.17 2.33 -6.67
CA ASN A 139 7.95 1.13 -6.41
C ASN A 139 7.14 -0.14 -6.75
N PRO A 140 7.27 -0.69 -7.96
CA PRO A 140 6.45 -1.84 -8.38
C PRO A 140 6.87 -3.20 -7.78
N GLY A 141 7.84 -3.20 -6.86
CA GLY A 141 8.50 -4.42 -6.40
C GLY A 141 9.16 -5.21 -7.54
N ALA A 142 9.63 -6.43 -7.24
CA ALA A 142 10.24 -7.30 -8.26
C ALA A 142 9.21 -7.90 -9.24
N SER A 143 7.95 -8.02 -8.83
CA SER A 143 6.88 -8.67 -9.60
C SER A 143 6.23 -7.76 -10.66
N GLY A 144 6.51 -6.44 -10.62
CA GLY A 144 5.82 -5.49 -11.48
C GLY A 144 4.36 -5.25 -11.07
N SER A 145 3.99 -5.55 -9.83
CA SER A 145 2.67 -5.23 -9.28
C SER A 145 2.52 -3.71 -9.12
N ILE A 146 1.31 -3.21 -9.30
CA ILE A 146 0.97 -1.85 -8.90
C ILE A 146 0.50 -1.86 -7.45
N PHE A 147 0.89 -0.81 -6.74
CA PHE A 147 0.39 -0.48 -5.43
C PHE A 147 -0.27 0.88 -5.50
N TYR A 148 -1.50 0.94 -5.02
CA TYR A 148 -2.22 2.18 -4.75
C TYR A 148 -2.32 2.35 -3.24
N LEU A 149 -2.35 3.60 -2.83
CA LEU A 149 -2.43 4.02 -1.43
C LEU A 149 -3.58 5.01 -1.31
N THR A 150 -4.40 4.89 -0.27
CA THR A 150 -5.46 5.85 0.01
C THR A 150 -4.87 7.22 0.36
N ASP A 151 -5.67 8.27 0.19
CA ASP A 151 -5.21 9.65 0.47
C ASP A 151 -4.85 9.84 1.94
N ASP A 152 -5.63 9.22 2.84
CA ASP A 152 -5.41 9.23 4.29
C ASP A 152 -4.29 8.29 4.78
N ASP A 153 -3.68 7.52 3.87
CA ASP A 153 -2.57 6.60 4.14
C ASP A 153 -2.92 5.33 4.94
N GLU A 154 -4.21 5.01 5.12
CA GLU A 154 -4.67 3.89 5.94
C GLU A 154 -4.63 2.53 5.19
N PHE A 155 -4.92 2.53 3.87
CA PHE A 155 -5.04 1.30 3.10
C PHE A 155 -4.15 1.25 1.85
N ILE A 156 -3.67 0.05 1.56
CA ILE A 156 -2.96 -0.30 0.33
C ILE A 156 -3.85 -1.19 -0.53
N ILE A 157 -3.93 -0.88 -1.82
CA ILE A 157 -4.49 -1.77 -2.84
C ILE A 157 -3.34 -2.28 -3.72
N LYS A 158 -3.15 -3.60 -3.75
CA LYS A 158 -2.08 -4.24 -4.53
C LYS A 158 -2.66 -5.08 -5.65
N THR A 159 -2.10 -4.97 -6.86
CA THR A 159 -2.42 -5.92 -7.93
C THR A 159 -1.76 -7.28 -7.66
N VAL A 160 -2.52 -8.35 -7.80
CA VAL A 160 -2.05 -9.73 -7.66
C VAL A 160 -2.21 -10.51 -8.97
N GLN A 161 -1.38 -11.54 -9.13
CA GLN A 161 -1.48 -12.49 -10.22
C GLN A 161 -2.71 -13.38 -10.08
N HIS A 162 -3.06 -14.09 -11.14
CA HIS A 162 -4.20 -15.01 -11.12
C HIS A 162 -4.07 -16.08 -10.04
N LYS A 163 -2.91 -16.75 -10.00
CA LYS A 163 -2.63 -17.82 -9.04
C LYS A 163 -2.62 -17.31 -7.61
N GLU A 164 -2.09 -16.12 -7.37
CA GLU A 164 -2.09 -15.48 -6.05
C GLU A 164 -3.52 -15.17 -5.57
N GLY A 165 -4.38 -14.65 -6.46
CA GLY A 165 -5.79 -14.39 -6.12
C GLY A 165 -6.60 -15.66 -5.85
N GLU A 166 -6.40 -16.72 -6.63
CA GLU A 166 -7.03 -18.03 -6.37
C GLU A 166 -6.53 -18.62 -5.06
N PHE A 167 -5.22 -18.57 -4.82
CA PHE A 167 -4.62 -19.04 -3.58
C PHE A 167 -5.17 -18.29 -2.36
N LEU A 168 -5.28 -16.96 -2.43
CA LEU A 168 -5.85 -16.16 -1.35
C LEU A 168 -7.29 -16.60 -1.04
N GLN A 169 -8.10 -16.92 -2.05
CA GLN A 169 -9.45 -17.43 -1.83
C GLN A 169 -9.45 -18.78 -1.09
N THR A 170 -8.54 -19.69 -1.43
CA THR A 170 -8.37 -20.97 -0.72
C THR A 170 -7.79 -20.81 0.70
N LEU A 171 -7.09 -19.70 0.95
CA LEU A 171 -6.51 -19.38 2.26
C LEU A 171 -7.56 -18.86 3.25
N LEU A 172 -8.66 -18.25 2.79
CA LEU A 172 -9.61 -17.52 3.65
C LEU A 172 -10.15 -18.32 4.84
N PRO A 173 -10.52 -19.61 4.73
CA PRO A 173 -10.99 -20.38 5.88
C PRO A 173 -9.91 -20.53 6.96
N GLY A 174 -8.67 -20.80 6.56
CA GLY A 174 -7.54 -20.89 7.48
C GLY A 174 -7.15 -19.55 8.08
N TYR A 175 -7.25 -18.49 7.28
CA TYR A 175 -7.04 -17.13 7.73
C TYR A 175 -8.06 -16.75 8.81
N TYR A 176 -9.34 -17.04 8.60
CA TYR A 176 -10.41 -16.88 9.59
C TYR A 176 -10.07 -17.59 10.91
N MET A 177 -9.64 -18.85 10.86
CA MET A 177 -9.24 -19.60 12.07
C MET A 177 -8.07 -18.92 12.80
N ASN A 178 -7.04 -18.48 12.07
CA ASN A 178 -5.90 -17.78 12.66
C ASN A 178 -6.34 -16.47 13.33
N LEU A 179 -7.21 -15.69 12.68
CA LEU A 179 -7.67 -14.43 13.23
C LEU A 179 -8.41 -14.60 14.57
N ASN A 180 -9.28 -15.61 14.68
CA ASN A 180 -10.00 -15.89 15.92
C ASN A 180 -9.11 -16.47 17.03
N GLN A 181 -8.05 -17.20 16.69
CA GLN A 181 -7.16 -17.83 17.68
C GLN A 181 -5.94 -16.96 18.07
N ASN A 182 -5.53 -16.07 17.18
CA ASN A 182 -4.34 -15.23 17.29
C ASN A 182 -4.67 -13.79 16.86
N PRO A 183 -5.47 -13.04 17.65
CA PRO A 183 -5.89 -11.69 17.30
C PRO A 183 -4.71 -10.73 17.07
N ARG A 184 -3.56 -11.04 17.70
CA ARG A 184 -2.31 -10.26 17.61
C ARG A 184 -1.46 -10.58 16.38
N THR A 185 -1.94 -11.41 15.45
CA THR A 185 -1.21 -11.85 14.26
C THR A 185 -0.55 -10.68 13.50
N LEU A 186 0.64 -10.92 12.96
CA LEU A 186 1.40 -9.99 12.13
C LEU A 186 1.14 -10.22 10.63
N LEU A 187 0.33 -11.21 10.27
CA LEU A 187 -0.06 -11.46 8.89
C LEU A 187 -0.79 -10.22 8.31
N PRO A 188 -0.72 -10.01 6.97
CA PRO A 188 -1.43 -8.92 6.32
C PRO A 188 -2.91 -8.93 6.68
N LYS A 189 -3.49 -7.75 6.90
CA LYS A 189 -4.90 -7.57 7.23
C LYS A 189 -5.66 -7.36 5.93
N PHE A 190 -6.37 -8.39 5.46
CA PHE A 190 -7.03 -8.34 4.16
C PHE A 190 -8.48 -7.84 4.29
N PHE A 191 -8.82 -6.80 3.53
CA PHE A 191 -10.13 -6.13 3.60
C PHE A 191 -10.97 -6.27 2.33
N GLY A 192 -10.42 -6.88 1.29
CA GLY A 192 -11.15 -7.19 0.08
C GLY A 192 -10.29 -7.84 -0.99
N LEU A 193 -10.90 -8.73 -1.75
CA LEU A 193 -10.34 -9.31 -2.96
C LEU A 193 -11.28 -9.01 -4.13
N TYR A 194 -10.75 -8.32 -5.14
CA TYR A 194 -11.53 -7.81 -6.25
C TYR A 194 -10.91 -8.21 -7.59
N CYS A 195 -11.71 -8.23 -8.65
CA CYS A 195 -11.21 -8.32 -10.02
C CYS A 195 -11.92 -7.30 -10.92
N TYR A 196 -11.13 -6.36 -11.45
CA TYR A 196 -11.53 -5.47 -12.52
C TYR A 196 -11.28 -6.16 -13.86
N ARG A 197 -12.32 -6.28 -14.69
CA ARG A 197 -12.22 -6.84 -16.04
C ARG A 197 -12.66 -5.82 -17.08
N CYS A 198 -11.72 -5.40 -17.92
CA CYS A 198 -11.97 -4.52 -19.07
C CYS A 198 -11.20 -5.05 -20.28
N ASN A 199 -11.80 -4.97 -21.48
CA ASN A 199 -11.17 -5.41 -22.74
C ASN A 199 -10.60 -6.84 -22.68
N SER A 200 -11.35 -7.77 -22.06
CA SER A 200 -10.93 -9.16 -21.84
C SER A 200 -9.63 -9.33 -21.04
N LYS A 201 -9.17 -8.29 -20.34
CA LYS A 201 -8.07 -8.35 -19.37
C LYS A 201 -8.64 -8.33 -17.96
N ASN A 202 -8.10 -9.20 -17.11
CA ASN A 202 -8.44 -9.29 -15.70
C ASN A 202 -7.31 -8.68 -14.87
N VAL A 203 -7.61 -7.72 -14.01
CA VAL A 203 -6.72 -7.13 -13.01
C VAL A 203 -7.28 -7.49 -11.64
N ARG A 204 -6.57 -8.33 -10.90
CA ARG A 204 -6.97 -8.75 -9.56
C ARG A 204 -6.28 -7.88 -8.53
N LEU A 205 -7.01 -7.51 -7.50
CA LEU A 205 -6.63 -6.50 -6.52
C LEU A 205 -6.94 -7.02 -5.13
N VAL A 206 -6.03 -6.78 -4.20
CA VAL A 206 -6.23 -7.05 -2.78
C VAL A 206 -6.13 -5.73 -2.04
N ALA A 207 -7.16 -5.39 -1.26
CA ALA A 207 -7.14 -4.30 -0.31
C ALA A 207 -6.63 -4.81 1.04
N MET A 208 -5.67 -4.11 1.63
CA MET A 208 -5.05 -4.47 2.90
C MET A 208 -4.57 -3.25 3.68
N ASN A 209 -4.22 -3.43 4.96
CA ASN A 209 -3.71 -2.34 5.80
C ASN A 209 -2.37 -1.79 5.30
N ASN A 210 -2.14 -0.49 5.52
CA ASN A 210 -0.82 0.09 5.42
C ASN A 210 -0.06 -0.12 6.74
N LEU A 211 0.96 -0.98 6.75
CA LEU A 211 1.78 -1.22 7.93
C LEU A 211 2.64 -0.01 8.34
N LEU A 212 3.04 0.82 7.37
CA LEU A 212 4.03 1.88 7.53
C LEU A 212 3.44 3.24 7.11
N PRO A 213 2.53 3.82 7.90
CA PRO A 213 1.92 5.09 7.52
C PRO A 213 2.89 6.26 7.64
N SER A 214 2.69 7.21 6.74
CA SER A 214 3.44 8.43 6.50
C SER A 214 3.25 9.45 7.62
N SER A 215 2.25 9.26 8.49
CA SER A 215 2.02 10.07 9.69
C SER A 215 3.18 9.98 10.69
N VAL A 216 3.94 8.88 10.66
CA VAL A 216 5.15 8.69 11.47
C VAL A 216 6.36 8.64 10.56
N LYS A 217 7.33 9.55 10.77
CA LYS A 217 8.58 9.54 10.01
C LYS A 217 9.40 8.29 10.33
N LEU A 218 9.51 7.37 9.38
CA LEU A 218 10.37 6.19 9.53
C LEU A 218 11.80 6.54 9.12
N HIS A 219 12.70 6.51 10.09
CA HIS A 219 14.11 6.84 9.89
C HIS A 219 14.86 5.67 9.24
N GLN A 220 14.43 4.43 9.53
CA GLN A 220 14.96 3.24 8.88
C GLN A 220 13.82 2.30 8.51
N LYS A 221 13.97 1.60 7.38
CA LYS A 221 13.03 0.57 6.90
C LYS A 221 13.80 -0.64 6.44
N TYR A 222 13.33 -1.83 6.81
CA TYR A 222 13.97 -3.10 6.46
C TYR A 222 12.94 -4.10 5.92
N ASP A 223 13.28 -4.76 4.83
CA ASP A 223 12.66 -5.98 4.35
C ASP A 223 13.57 -7.13 4.80
N LEU A 224 13.13 -7.98 5.72
CA LEU A 224 13.95 -9.06 6.32
C LEU A 224 13.38 -10.43 5.98
N LYS A 225 14.24 -11.40 5.63
CA LYS A 225 13.86 -12.78 5.28
C LYS A 225 14.63 -13.86 6.05
N GLY A 226 15.71 -13.50 6.74
CA GLY A 226 16.64 -14.44 7.39
C GLY A 226 17.62 -15.11 6.42
N SER A 227 17.62 -14.72 5.14
CA SER A 227 18.59 -15.21 4.14
C SER A 227 19.67 -14.14 3.87
N THR A 228 20.78 -14.52 3.23
CA THR A 228 21.91 -13.61 2.97
C THR A 228 22.13 -13.32 1.48
N TYR A 229 21.78 -14.25 0.60
CA TYR A 229 22.03 -14.11 -0.84
C TYR A 229 21.18 -12.98 -1.47
N LYS A 230 21.83 -11.96 -2.05
CA LYS A 230 21.18 -10.75 -2.61
C LYS A 230 20.29 -9.99 -1.61
N ARG A 231 20.60 -10.11 -0.32
CA ARG A 231 19.90 -9.43 0.77
C ARG A 231 20.65 -8.19 1.25
N LYS A 232 21.14 -7.38 0.30
CA LYS A 232 21.68 -6.03 0.50
C LYS A 232 20.95 -5.03 -0.39
N ALA A 233 20.67 -3.83 0.10
CA ALA A 233 20.03 -2.78 -0.68
C ALA A 233 20.90 -2.36 -1.86
N SER A 234 20.27 -2.18 -3.04
CA SER A 234 20.99 -1.73 -4.23
C SER A 234 21.46 -0.29 -4.07
N LYS A 235 22.44 0.12 -4.88
CA LYS A 235 22.90 1.53 -4.92
C LYS A 235 21.75 2.51 -5.22
N SER A 236 20.83 2.13 -6.12
CA SER A 236 19.66 2.93 -6.47
C SER A 236 18.62 3.01 -5.36
N GLU A 237 18.50 1.97 -4.51
CA GLU A 237 17.61 2.00 -3.36
C GLU A 237 18.20 2.91 -2.28
N ARG A 238 19.51 2.78 -2.01
CA ARG A 238 20.24 3.56 -1.01
C ARG A 238 20.29 5.06 -1.32
N SER A 239 20.15 5.46 -2.58
CA SER A 239 20.11 6.87 -2.99
C SER A 239 18.75 7.53 -2.79
N LYS A 240 17.71 6.79 -2.38
CA LYS A 240 16.40 7.37 -2.07
C LYS A 240 16.45 8.10 -0.73
N SER A 241 15.58 9.08 -0.54
CA SER A 241 15.43 9.79 0.74
C SER A 241 14.99 8.88 1.89
N SER A 242 14.23 7.82 1.59
CA SER A 242 13.77 6.82 2.56
C SER A 242 14.00 5.41 1.99
N PRO A 243 15.25 4.89 2.05
CA PRO A 243 15.62 3.60 1.48
C PRO A 243 14.98 2.44 2.24
N THR A 244 14.75 1.34 1.54
CA THR A 244 14.37 0.06 2.14
C THR A 244 15.57 -0.88 2.15
N TYR A 245 16.14 -1.07 3.33
CA TYR A 245 17.28 -1.94 3.59
C TYR A 245 16.88 -3.43 3.65
N LYS A 246 17.87 -4.31 3.64
CA LYS A 246 17.70 -5.77 3.72
C LYS A 246 18.58 -6.38 4.81
N ASP A 247 18.60 -7.70 4.91
CA ASP A 247 19.23 -8.47 6.00
C ASP A 247 20.70 -8.13 6.23
N LEU A 248 21.52 -8.04 5.17
CA LEU A 248 22.95 -7.71 5.33
C LEU A 248 23.16 -6.26 5.77
N ASP A 249 22.29 -5.35 5.34
CA ASP A 249 22.32 -3.97 5.82
C ASP A 249 21.91 -3.90 7.30
N PHE A 250 20.92 -4.70 7.71
CA PHE A 250 20.47 -4.78 9.10
C PHE A 250 21.59 -5.26 10.02
N MET A 251 22.30 -6.33 9.64
CA MET A 251 23.44 -6.85 10.40
C MET A 251 24.59 -5.83 10.52
N GLU A 252 24.80 -5.00 9.49
CA GLU A 252 25.80 -3.93 9.51
C GLU A 252 25.36 -2.73 10.38
N HIS A 253 24.09 -2.34 10.32
CA HIS A 253 23.56 -1.18 11.04
C HIS A 253 23.26 -1.47 12.52
N HIS A 254 22.89 -2.71 12.84
CA HIS A 254 22.47 -3.16 14.17
C HIS A 254 23.21 -4.46 14.56
N PRO A 255 24.53 -4.42 14.78
CA PRO A 255 25.31 -5.61 15.12
C PRO A 255 24.85 -6.29 16.42
N GLU A 256 24.37 -5.50 17.39
CA GLU A 256 23.81 -5.97 18.66
C GLU A 256 22.30 -6.20 18.60
N GLY A 257 21.68 -6.05 17.43
CA GLY A 257 20.24 -6.16 17.23
C GLY A 257 19.43 -4.97 17.78
N ILE A 258 18.12 -5.20 17.94
CA ILE A 258 17.18 -4.24 18.52
C ILE A 258 16.79 -4.74 19.91
N PHE A 259 17.08 -3.95 20.93
CA PHE A 259 16.69 -4.24 22.30
C PHE A 259 15.19 -4.00 22.49
N LEU A 260 14.54 -4.97 23.14
CA LEU A 260 13.12 -4.94 23.49
C LEU A 260 13.00 -5.31 24.96
N GLU A 261 11.98 -4.77 25.64
CA GLU A 261 11.58 -5.23 26.96
C GLU A 261 11.21 -6.72 26.92
N ALA A 262 11.47 -7.44 28.01
CA ALA A 262 11.34 -8.89 28.07
C ALA A 262 9.93 -9.39 27.70
N ASP A 263 8.89 -8.69 28.16
CA ASP A 263 7.50 -9.05 27.89
C ASP A 263 7.13 -8.79 26.43
N THR A 264 7.53 -7.62 25.90
CA THR A 264 7.32 -7.25 24.49
C THR A 264 8.04 -8.22 23.55
N TYR A 265 9.29 -8.56 23.85
CA TYR A 265 10.05 -9.57 23.10
C TYR A 265 9.33 -10.92 23.11
N SER A 266 8.92 -11.39 24.29
CA SER A 266 8.25 -12.67 24.45
C SER A 266 6.92 -12.73 23.68
N ALA A 267 6.12 -11.67 23.73
CA ALA A 267 4.86 -11.57 22.99
C ALA A 267 5.09 -11.53 21.48
N LEU A 268 6.06 -10.74 21.00
CA LEU A 268 6.40 -10.63 19.59
C LEU A 268 6.87 -11.98 19.03
N VAL A 269 7.82 -12.63 19.70
CA VAL A 269 8.38 -13.91 19.25
C VAL A 269 7.33 -15.02 19.26
N LYS A 270 6.48 -15.10 20.30
CA LYS A 270 5.37 -16.06 20.34
C LYS A 270 4.42 -15.85 19.16
N THR A 271 4.10 -14.60 18.82
CA THR A 271 3.22 -14.25 17.69
C THR A 271 3.86 -14.65 16.36
N ILE A 272 5.13 -14.28 16.14
CA ILE A 272 5.89 -14.66 14.94
C ILE A 272 5.93 -16.17 14.78
N GLN A 273 6.18 -16.93 15.86
CA GLN A 273 6.19 -18.39 15.80
C GLN A 273 4.84 -18.97 15.38
N ARG A 274 3.72 -18.41 15.87
CA ARG A 274 2.37 -18.86 15.47
C ARG A 274 2.11 -18.54 14.00
N ASP A 275 2.41 -17.33 13.56
CA ASP A 275 2.22 -16.92 12.17
C ASP A 275 3.10 -17.74 11.20
N CYS A 276 4.35 -18.03 11.56
CA CYS A 276 5.22 -18.89 10.79
C CYS A 276 4.66 -20.31 10.64
N ARG A 277 4.08 -20.90 11.70
CA ARG A 277 3.40 -22.21 11.61
C ARG A 277 2.19 -22.16 10.67
N VAL A 278 1.42 -21.07 10.70
CA VAL A 278 0.31 -20.86 9.76
C VAL A 278 0.85 -20.80 8.32
N LEU A 279 1.83 -19.95 8.04
CA LEU A 279 2.44 -19.83 6.72
C LEU A 279 3.02 -21.16 6.21
N GLU A 280 3.69 -21.91 7.08
CA GLU A 280 4.22 -23.25 6.79
C GLU A 280 3.10 -24.24 6.44
N SER A 281 2.00 -24.27 7.20
CA SER A 281 0.87 -25.17 6.95
C SER A 281 0.24 -24.95 5.57
N PHE A 282 0.24 -23.71 5.09
CA PHE A 282 -0.20 -23.34 3.74
C PHE A 282 0.88 -23.42 2.66
N LYS A 283 2.08 -23.90 3.01
CA LYS A 283 3.24 -24.03 2.11
C LYS A 283 3.64 -22.68 1.49
N ILE A 284 3.45 -21.60 2.24
CA ILE A 284 3.82 -20.24 1.82
C ILE A 284 5.30 -20.03 2.19
N MET A 285 6.05 -19.48 1.24
CA MET A 285 7.45 -19.12 1.42
C MET A 285 7.72 -17.76 0.77
N ASP A 286 8.97 -17.29 0.86
CA ASP A 286 9.40 -16.01 0.29
C ASP A 286 8.67 -14.76 0.81
N TYR A 287 8.02 -14.86 1.97
CA TYR A 287 7.55 -13.70 2.72
C TYR A 287 8.72 -12.97 3.40
N SER A 288 8.50 -11.70 3.72
CA SER A 288 9.44 -10.88 4.47
C SER A 288 8.76 -10.30 5.70
N LEU A 289 9.51 -10.12 6.78
CA LEU A 289 9.13 -9.23 7.87
C LEU A 289 9.52 -7.80 7.49
N LEU A 290 8.52 -6.93 7.32
CA LEU A 290 8.72 -5.52 7.07
C LEU A 290 8.84 -4.78 8.41
N VAL A 291 9.95 -4.10 8.63
CA VAL A 291 10.26 -3.39 9.89
C VAL A 291 10.49 -1.91 9.59
N GLY A 292 9.75 -1.04 10.28
CA GLY A 292 9.99 0.41 10.29
C GLY A 292 10.50 0.84 11.67
N ILE A 293 11.54 1.67 11.70
CA ILE A 293 12.12 2.19 12.94
C ILE A 293 11.95 3.71 12.97
N HIS A 294 11.30 4.18 14.02
CA HIS A 294 11.20 5.59 14.36
C HIS A 294 12.10 5.89 15.56
N ASN A 295 13.16 6.69 15.36
CA ASN A 295 14.05 7.14 16.42
C ASN A 295 13.55 8.47 16.99
N LEU A 296 13.17 8.47 18.27
CA LEU A 296 12.60 9.64 18.95
C LEU A 296 13.62 10.78 19.11
N ASP A 297 14.87 10.45 19.43
CA ASP A 297 15.93 11.45 19.63
C ASP A 297 16.30 12.14 18.32
N GLN A 298 16.32 11.39 17.22
CA GLN A 298 16.53 11.94 15.89
C GLN A 298 15.36 12.83 15.49
N ALA A 299 14.11 12.38 15.67
CA ALA A 299 12.93 13.18 15.37
C ALA A 299 12.90 14.50 16.16
N ALA A 300 13.29 14.46 17.44
CA ALA A 300 13.36 15.65 18.30
C ALA A 300 14.41 16.64 17.80
N ARG A 301 15.60 16.16 17.43
CA ARG A 301 16.68 17.01 16.86
C ARG A 301 16.27 17.65 15.54
N GLU A 302 15.74 16.88 14.60
CA GLU A 302 15.28 17.39 13.31
C GLU A 302 14.16 18.45 13.47
N LYS A 303 13.25 18.24 14.43
CA LYS A 303 12.20 19.23 14.75
C LYS A 303 12.77 20.52 15.34
N ALA A 304 13.84 20.43 16.15
CA ALA A 304 14.52 21.61 16.68
C ALA A 304 15.26 22.38 15.55
N GLU A 305 15.95 21.67 14.66
CA GLU A 305 16.65 22.26 13.51
C GLU A 305 15.69 22.98 12.56
N GLN A 306 14.53 22.37 12.25
CA GLN A 306 13.50 23.00 11.41
C GLN A 306 12.93 24.29 12.02
N ARG A 307 12.81 24.36 13.36
CA ARG A 307 12.35 25.57 14.04
C ARG A 307 13.37 26.68 13.93
N LEU A 308 14.66 26.36 14.09
CA LEU A 308 15.75 27.31 13.97
C LEU A 308 15.89 27.83 12.53
N SER A 309 15.73 26.97 11.53
CA SER A 309 15.76 27.41 10.12
C SER A 309 14.57 28.31 9.78
N ALA A 310 13.38 27.99 10.27
CA ALA A 310 12.18 28.82 10.06
C ALA A 310 12.31 30.20 10.71
N SER A 311 12.86 30.28 11.94
CA SER A 311 13.10 31.58 12.60
C SER A 311 14.16 32.41 11.89
N ALA A 312 15.21 31.78 11.34
CA ALA A 312 16.24 32.49 10.58
C ALA A 312 15.70 33.04 9.24
N GLU A 313 14.79 32.32 8.58
CA GLU A 313 14.11 32.81 7.37
C GLU A 313 13.17 33.98 7.66
N GLU A 314 12.51 34.01 8.82
CA GLU A 314 11.68 35.15 9.26
C GLU A 314 12.53 36.39 9.61
N GLU A 315 13.66 36.23 10.30
CA GLU A 315 14.57 37.35 10.62
C GLU A 315 15.20 37.98 9.36
N ILE A 316 15.56 37.17 8.35
CA ILE A 316 16.09 37.69 7.08
C ILE A 316 15.01 38.47 6.30
N GLY A 317 13.73 38.11 6.46
CA GLY A 317 12.59 38.82 5.87
C GLY A 317 12.29 40.19 6.50
N GLU A 318 12.70 40.44 7.75
CA GLU A 318 12.50 41.72 8.44
C GLU A 318 13.62 42.74 8.21
N VAL A 319 14.84 42.33 7.87
CA VAL A 319 15.98 43.26 7.65
C VAL A 319 15.98 43.87 6.23
N GLY A 320 15.12 43.39 5.33
CA GLY A 320 15.02 43.89 3.95
C GLY A 320 13.75 44.71 3.67
N GLY A 321 13.66 45.96 4.14
CA GLY A 321 12.67 46.88 3.57
C GLY A 321 12.33 48.16 4.34
N GLU A 322 13.23 49.16 4.33
CA GLU A 322 12.78 50.57 4.27
C GLU A 322 12.25 50.87 2.86
N SER A 323 11.03 50.40 2.54
CA SER A 323 10.16 50.91 1.45
C SER A 323 9.03 49.92 1.14
N ALA A 324 8.02 49.81 2.02
CA ALA A 324 6.76 49.16 1.63
C ALA A 324 5.60 49.52 2.57
N ALA A 325 5.14 50.77 2.53
CA ALA A 325 3.89 51.17 3.20
C ALA A 325 2.61 50.67 2.48
N PHE A 326 2.73 49.74 1.52
CA PHE A 326 1.61 49.27 0.69
C PHE A 326 1.24 47.78 0.87
N THR A 327 1.97 47.02 1.70
CA THR A 327 1.80 45.56 1.82
C THR A 327 1.21 45.09 3.15
N GLN A 328 0.89 46.00 4.07
CA GLN A 328 0.45 45.63 5.42
C GLN A 328 -0.96 45.00 5.42
N ALA A 329 -1.86 45.47 4.55
CA ALA A 329 -3.22 44.92 4.43
C ALA A 329 -3.28 43.55 3.72
N GLU A 330 -2.32 43.24 2.85
CA GLU A 330 -2.20 41.91 2.20
C GLU A 330 -1.53 40.91 3.14
N ARG A 331 -0.50 41.34 3.89
CA ARG A 331 0.15 40.53 4.91
C ARG A 331 -0.76 40.18 6.08
N GLU A 332 -1.68 41.06 6.47
CA GLU A 332 -2.69 40.76 7.51
C GLU A 332 -3.70 39.71 7.05
N ARG A 333 -4.14 39.72 5.78
CA ARG A 333 -4.99 38.66 5.21
C ARG A 333 -4.25 37.33 5.10
N GLU A 334 -2.99 37.33 4.67
CA GLU A 334 -2.17 36.12 4.64
C GLU A 334 -1.87 35.58 6.05
N ARG A 335 -1.79 36.45 7.07
CA ARG A 335 -1.65 36.05 8.47
C ARG A 335 -2.94 35.44 9.01
N GLU A 336 -4.10 36.00 8.69
CA GLU A 336 -5.40 35.43 9.05
C GLU A 336 -5.65 34.09 8.33
N ASP A 337 -5.27 33.96 7.05
CA ASP A 337 -5.33 32.69 6.31
C ASP A 337 -4.33 31.65 6.84
N ARG A 338 -3.12 32.06 7.26
CA ARG A 338 -2.15 31.17 7.93
C ARG A 338 -2.61 30.76 9.33
N ILE A 339 -3.19 31.67 10.11
CA ILE A 339 -3.73 31.35 11.43
C ILE A 339 -4.95 30.43 11.28
N GLY A 340 -5.83 30.69 10.32
CA GLY A 340 -6.95 29.84 9.93
C GLY A 340 -6.52 28.46 9.44
N ALA A 341 -5.49 28.37 8.59
CA ALA A 341 -4.90 27.10 8.15
C ALA A 341 -4.18 26.36 9.30
N SER A 342 -3.54 27.08 10.23
CA SER A 342 -2.93 26.48 11.42
C SER A 342 -3.97 26.02 12.44
N ALA A 343 -5.11 26.70 12.53
CA ALA A 343 -6.25 26.34 13.37
C ALA A 343 -7.02 25.16 12.76
N LEU A 344 -7.18 25.10 11.44
CA LEU A 344 -7.69 23.95 10.69
C LEU A 344 -6.76 22.74 10.81
N ASN A 345 -5.43 22.93 10.78
CA ASN A 345 -4.45 21.87 11.02
C ASN A 345 -4.41 21.42 12.49
N ARG A 346 -4.57 22.33 13.46
CA ARG A 346 -4.73 21.99 14.89
C ARG A 346 -6.04 21.26 15.17
N SER A 347 -7.11 21.59 14.45
CA SER A 347 -8.41 20.90 14.55
C SER A 347 -8.38 19.51 13.90
N ARG A 348 -7.52 19.29 12.89
CA ARG A 348 -7.27 17.96 12.29
C ARG A 348 -6.32 17.07 13.09
N SER A 349 -5.55 17.64 14.03
CA SER A 349 -4.51 16.91 14.79
C SER A 349 -4.96 16.40 16.15
N ILE A 350 -6.26 16.49 16.47
CA ILE A 350 -6.81 16.01 17.74
C ILE A 350 -7.70 14.80 17.38
N ASN A 351 -7.20 13.60 17.65
CA ASN A 351 -7.83 12.28 17.41
C ASN A 351 -7.96 11.78 15.96
N ARG A 352 -6.83 11.60 15.25
CA ARG A 352 -6.78 10.50 14.25
C ARG A 352 -6.37 9.22 14.97
N GLN A 353 -7.33 8.58 15.62
CA GLN A 353 -7.20 7.17 15.94
C GLN A 353 -7.13 6.42 14.59
N ARG A 354 -6.14 5.54 14.39
CA ARG A 354 -6.04 4.76 13.15
C ARG A 354 -7.35 4.02 12.91
N LEU A 355 -7.78 3.94 11.65
CA LEU A 355 -9.03 3.26 11.30
C LEU A 355 -8.92 1.74 11.51
N VAL A 356 -7.71 1.21 11.43
CA VAL A 356 -7.45 -0.23 11.51
C VAL A 356 -6.81 -0.57 12.85
N ALA A 357 -7.54 -1.31 13.69
CA ALA A 357 -7.01 -1.86 14.93
C ALA A 357 -5.90 -2.90 14.67
N HIS A 358 -4.96 -3.03 15.61
CA HIS A 358 -3.85 -4.00 15.55
C HIS A 358 -3.05 -3.94 14.24
N SER A 359 -2.87 -2.72 13.72
CA SER A 359 -2.12 -2.46 12.49
C SER A 359 -0.63 -2.62 12.66
N THR A 360 -0.10 -2.39 13.86
CA THR A 360 1.30 -2.69 14.22
C THR A 360 1.41 -3.81 15.23
N ALA A 361 2.58 -4.46 15.25
CA ALA A 361 2.92 -5.42 16.29
C ALA A 361 2.80 -4.82 17.71
N MET A 362 3.14 -3.54 17.89
CA MET A 362 3.03 -2.87 19.18
C MET A 362 1.57 -2.63 19.58
N GLU A 363 0.72 -2.19 18.66
CA GLU A 363 -0.73 -2.10 18.89
C GLU A 363 -1.33 -3.47 19.19
N SER A 364 -0.86 -4.53 18.55
CA SER A 364 -1.26 -5.90 18.86
C SER A 364 -0.80 -6.35 20.25
N ILE A 365 0.44 -6.05 20.64
CA ILE A 365 1.05 -6.51 21.90
C ILE A 365 0.51 -5.74 23.11
N GLN A 366 0.31 -4.43 22.96
CA GLN A 366 -0.11 -3.51 24.02
C GLN A 366 -1.64 -3.40 24.17
N ALA A 367 -2.43 -3.92 23.23
CA ALA A 367 -3.87 -3.98 23.41
C ALA A 367 -4.20 -4.85 24.62
N GLU A 368 -4.74 -4.20 25.66
CA GLU A 368 -5.43 -4.86 26.77
C GLU A 368 -6.55 -5.70 26.15
N SER A 369 -6.39 -7.02 26.19
CA SER A 369 -7.50 -7.91 25.90
C SER A 369 -8.48 -7.77 27.05
N GLU A 370 -9.60 -7.09 26.87
CA GLU A 370 -10.73 -7.31 27.76
C GLU A 370 -11.02 -8.82 27.72
N PRO A 371 -11.15 -9.48 28.89
CA PRO A 371 -11.55 -10.87 28.91
C PRO A 371 -12.89 -10.97 28.18
N ILE A 372 -12.99 -11.95 27.28
CA ILE A 372 -14.29 -12.39 26.78
C ILE A 372 -15.07 -12.74 28.04
N ASP A 373 -16.13 -11.99 28.34
CA ASP A 373 -17.07 -12.33 29.39
C ASP A 373 -17.50 -13.78 29.13
N GLU A 374 -16.98 -14.71 29.93
CA GLU A 374 -17.65 -15.98 30.16
C GLU A 374 -18.94 -15.57 30.87
N GLU A 375 -20.01 -15.35 30.11
CA GLU A 375 -21.35 -15.27 30.69
C GLU A 375 -21.54 -16.55 31.51
N ASP A 376 -21.50 -16.37 32.83
CA ASP A 376 -21.98 -17.28 33.86
C ASP A 376 -23.47 -17.55 33.58
N ASP A 377 -23.74 -18.50 32.69
CA ASP A 377 -25.06 -19.05 32.47
C ASP A 377 -25.26 -20.25 33.42
N VAL A 378 -25.55 -19.94 34.69
CA VAL A 378 -26.25 -20.81 35.66
C VAL A 378 -27.07 -19.89 36.56
N PRO A 379 -28.41 -20.02 36.65
CA PRO A 379 -29.09 -21.28 37.04
C PRO A 379 -29.93 -21.98 35.96
#